data_AF-A0A4S4G1I8-F1
#
_entry.id   AF-A0A4S4G1I8-F1
#
_cell.length_a   1.000
_cell.length_b   1.000
_cell.length_c   1.000
_cell.angle_alpha   90.00
_cell.angle_beta   90.00
_cell.angle_gamma   90.00
#
_symmetry.space_group_name_H-M   'P 1'
#
loop_
_entity.id
_entity.type
_entity.pdbx_description
1 polymer ?
#
loop_
_entity_poly.entity_id
_entity_poly.type
_entity_poly.pdbx_seq_one_letter_code
_entity_poly.pdbx_strand_id
1 'polypeptide(L)'
;MFWFLTGAAGSKRVVFGGDSVGSSKNSHGYVWVDTPPIKIQNVSRNFSVAANGYVNVAVSAPAVSGYTYLGLVGCRQGVDARVTLFSMSPSDVGLASRASTVLSGSITLTLIYGRNGS
;
A
#
# COMPACT_ATOMS: atom_id res chain seq x y z
N MET A 1 12.57 6.23 -14.34
CA MET A 1 11.43 6.58 -13.47
C MET A 1 10.24 5.75 -13.92
N PHE A 2 9.74 4.85 -13.08
CA PHE A 2 8.62 3.97 -13.42
C PHE A 2 7.33 4.61 -12.93
N TRP A 3 6.32 4.68 -13.79
CA TRP A 3 5.00 5.17 -13.45
C TRP A 3 4.00 4.03 -13.63
N PHE A 4 3.13 3.84 -12.64
CA PHE A 4 2.03 2.88 -12.72
C PHE A 4 0.73 3.68 -12.80
N LEU A 5 0.01 3.55 -13.92
CA LEU A 5 -1.38 3.99 -14.03
C LEU A 5 -2.28 2.76 -13.95
N THR A 6 -3.20 2.75 -12.99
CA THR A 6 -4.25 1.72 -12.91
C THR A 6 -5.56 2.29 -13.42
N GLY A 7 -6.07 1.75 -14.52
CA GLY A 7 -7.42 2.00 -15.01
C GLY A 7 -8.33 0.80 -14.74
N ALA A 8 -9.58 1.04 -14.37
CA ALA A 8 -10.61 0.01 -14.29
C ALA A 8 -11.44 0.00 -15.58
N ALA A 9 -11.45 -1.13 -16.30
CA ALA A 9 -12.36 -1.39 -17.41
C ALA A 9 -13.04 -2.74 -17.16
N GLY A 10 -14.20 -2.71 -16.49
CA GLY A 10 -14.93 -3.92 -16.06
C GLY A 10 -14.17 -4.75 -15.01
N SER A 11 -14.34 -6.09 -15.03
CA SER A 11 -13.74 -7.04 -14.07
C SER A 11 -12.21 -7.24 -14.22
N LYS A 12 -11.55 -6.43 -15.05
CA LYS A 12 -10.11 -6.56 -15.36
C LYS A 12 -9.37 -5.29 -14.94
N ARG A 13 -8.23 -5.47 -14.26
CA ARG A 13 -7.30 -4.38 -13.93
C ARG A 13 -6.16 -4.38 -14.93
N VAL A 14 -5.97 -3.26 -15.61
CA VAL A 14 -4.87 -3.07 -16.56
C VAL A 14 -3.72 -2.39 -15.82
N VAL A 15 -2.52 -2.98 -15.89
CA VAL A 15 -1.29 -2.38 -15.38
C VAL A 15 -0.51 -1.88 -16.58
N PHE A 16 -0.36 -0.57 -16.70
CA PHE A 16 0.53 0.05 -17.69
C PHE A 16 1.89 0.28 -17.02
N GLY A 17 2.94 -0.31 -17.58
CA GLY A 17 4.33 -0.03 -17.24
C GLY A 17 5.02 0.58 -18.45
N GLY A 18 5.73 1.70 -18.24
CA GLY A 18 6.62 2.31 -19.23
C GLY A 18 7.97 2.60 -18.60
N ASP A 19 9.04 2.44 -19.36
CA ASP A 19 10.34 2.98 -18.99
C ASP A 19 10.47 4.44 -19.45
N SER A 20 11.39 5.17 -18.81
CA SER A 20 11.76 6.53 -19.21
C SER A 20 13.14 6.51 -19.84
N VAL A 21 13.33 5.78 -20.94
CA VAL A 21 14.60 5.83 -21.68
C VAL A 21 14.33 6.24 -23.11
N GLY A 22 14.54 7.54 -23.36
CA GLY A 22 14.97 8.11 -24.64
C GLY A 22 14.17 7.75 -25.89
N SER A 23 13.38 8.72 -26.36
CA SER A 23 12.89 8.83 -27.75
C SER A 23 12.18 7.60 -28.34
N SER A 24 10.85 7.70 -28.37
CA SER A 24 10.06 7.25 -29.53
C SER A 24 9.90 5.75 -29.77
N LYS A 25 9.58 4.91 -28.77
CA LYS A 25 8.81 3.66 -29.01
C LYS A 25 7.87 3.36 -27.84
N ASN A 26 6.58 3.57 -28.06
CA ASN A 26 5.49 3.06 -27.21
C ASN A 26 5.47 1.53 -27.28
N SER A 27 6.37 0.86 -26.56
CA SER A 27 6.35 -0.59 -26.40
C SER A 27 5.32 -0.96 -25.33
N HIS A 28 4.03 -0.93 -25.68
CA HIS A 28 2.97 -1.42 -24.79
C HIS A 28 2.87 -2.95 -24.94
N GLY A 29 3.60 -3.68 -24.09
CA GLY A 29 3.44 -5.13 -23.98
C GLY A 29 2.15 -5.48 -23.24
N TYR A 30 1.16 -6.04 -23.94
CA TYR A 30 -0.02 -6.63 -23.31
C TYR A 30 0.30 -8.07 -22.92
N VAL A 31 0.60 -8.32 -21.65
CA VAL A 31 0.63 -9.69 -21.14
C VAL A 31 -0.72 -9.99 -20.51
N TRP A 32 -1.50 -10.81 -21.19
CA TRP A 32 -2.68 -11.46 -20.61
C TRP A 32 -2.18 -12.50 -19.62
N VAL A 33 -2.14 -12.13 -18.34
CA VAL A 33 -1.87 -13.10 -17.28
C VAL A 33 -3.21 -13.41 -16.62
N ASP A 34 -3.66 -14.67 -16.69
CA ASP A 34 -4.84 -15.17 -15.96
C ASP A 34 -4.73 -14.97 -14.44
N THR A 35 -3.58 -14.52 -13.96
CA THR A 35 -3.33 -14.07 -12.60
C THR A 35 -2.42 -12.85 -12.64
N PRO A 36 -2.87 -11.65 -12.20
CA PRO A 36 -2.15 -10.41 -12.43
C PRO A 36 -0.74 -10.44 -11.82
N PRO A 37 0.27 -9.84 -12.46
CA PRO A 37 1.65 -9.84 -11.95
C PRO A 37 1.78 -9.07 -10.63
N ILE A 38 0.84 -8.17 -10.35
CA ILE A 38 0.76 -7.38 -9.13
C ILE A 38 -0.59 -7.61 -8.47
N LYS A 39 -0.57 -7.79 -7.14
CA LYS A 39 -1.77 -7.81 -6.32
C LYS A 39 -1.73 -6.69 -5.29
N ILE A 40 -2.86 -6.00 -5.16
CA ILE A 40 -3.10 -4.97 -4.14
C ILE A 40 -4.09 -5.53 -3.11
N GLN A 41 -3.75 -5.43 -1.84
CA GLN A 41 -4.59 -5.91 -0.75
C GLN A 41 -4.66 -4.88 0.38
N ASN A 42 -5.88 -4.65 0.87
CA ASN A 42 -6.11 -3.80 2.03
C ASN A 42 -6.11 -4.66 3.30
N VAL A 43 -5.43 -4.21 4.34
CA VAL A 43 -5.45 -4.84 5.66
C VAL A 43 -5.72 -3.80 6.74
N SER A 44 -6.58 -4.12 7.70
CA SER A 44 -6.78 -3.25 8.86
C SER A 44 -5.85 -3.63 10.00
N ARG A 45 -5.29 -2.62 10.65
CA ARG A 45 -4.51 -2.75 11.88
C ARG A 45 -5.11 -1.85 12.95
N ASN A 46 -5.21 -2.39 14.16
CA ASN A 46 -5.58 -1.60 15.30
C ASN A 46 -4.36 -0.87 15.84
N PHE A 47 -4.58 0.30 16.41
CA PHE A 47 -3.55 1.05 17.10
C PHE A 47 -4.08 1.57 18.43
N SER A 48 -3.15 1.80 19.35
CA SER A 48 -3.37 2.60 20.54
C SER A 48 -2.15 3.51 20.69
N VAL A 49 -2.40 4.81 20.78
CA VAL A 49 -1.36 5.83 20.91
C VAL A 49 -1.63 6.62 22.18
N ALA A 50 -0.58 6.79 22.99
CA ALA A 50 -0.65 7.55 24.23
C ALA A 50 -1.05 9.01 23.97
N ALA A 51 -1.55 9.69 25.01
CA ALA A 51 -1.80 11.12 24.97
C ALA A 51 -0.52 11.88 24.60
N ASN A 52 -0.60 12.78 23.61
CA ASN A 52 0.55 13.52 23.06
C ASN A 52 1.77 12.64 22.70
N GLY A 53 1.53 11.37 22.34
CA GLY A 53 2.58 10.37 22.12
C GLY A 53 2.68 9.89 20.67
N TYR A 54 3.53 8.89 20.48
CA TYR A 54 3.79 8.24 19.19
C TYR A 54 3.66 6.72 19.32
N VAL A 55 3.31 6.06 18.23
CA VAL A 55 3.30 4.59 18.13
C VAL A 55 3.70 4.16 16.72
N ASN A 56 4.43 3.06 16.62
CA ASN A 56 4.67 2.38 15.35
C ASN A 56 3.72 1.18 15.25
N VAL A 57 2.89 1.17 14.21
CA VAL A 57 1.96 0.09 13.92
C VAL A 57 2.60 -0.83 12.90
N ALA A 58 2.83 -2.09 13.28
CA ALA A 58 3.39 -3.08 12.37
C ALA A 58 2.44 -3.35 11.19
N VAL A 59 3.01 -3.43 9.98
CA VAL A 59 2.26 -3.79 8.77
C VAL A 59 1.79 -5.24 8.82
N SER A 60 2.68 -6.15 9.25
CA SER A 60 2.45 -7.60 9.33
C SER A 60 1.70 -8.14 8.11
N ALA A 61 2.31 -8.06 6.92
CA ALA A 61 1.66 -8.41 5.67
C ALA A 61 1.14 -9.87 5.70
N PRO A 62 -0.15 -10.13 5.46
CA PRO A 62 -0.66 -11.50 5.38
C PRO A 62 -0.02 -12.22 4.19
N ALA A 63 0.21 -13.52 4.36
CA ALA A 63 0.65 -14.37 3.27
C ALA A 63 -0.41 -14.42 2.17
N VAL A 64 0.04 -14.32 0.92
CA VAL A 64 -0.83 -14.38 -0.25
C VAL A 64 -0.31 -15.47 -1.17
N SER A 65 -1.10 -16.52 -1.37
CA SER A 65 -0.69 -17.67 -2.19
C SER A 65 -0.26 -17.23 -3.58
N GLY A 66 0.97 -17.59 -3.97
CA GLY A 66 1.57 -17.24 -5.26
C GLY A 66 2.20 -15.85 -5.34
N TYR A 67 2.27 -15.09 -4.25
CA TYR A 67 2.82 -13.73 -4.25
C TYR A 67 3.77 -13.45 -3.08
N THR A 68 4.73 -12.55 -3.31
CA THR A 68 5.67 -12.00 -2.33
C THR A 68 5.28 -10.56 -2.01
N TYR A 69 5.31 -10.22 -0.73
CA TYR A 69 5.08 -8.85 -0.28
C TYR A 69 6.22 -7.94 -0.77
N LEU A 70 5.86 -6.86 -1.48
CA LEU A 70 6.83 -5.90 -2.02
C LEU A 70 6.88 -4.60 -1.23
N GLY A 71 5.79 -4.23 -0.54
CA GLY A 71 5.79 -3.00 0.26
C GLY A 71 4.41 -2.44 0.57
N LEU A 72 4.43 -1.32 1.29
CA LEU A 72 3.27 -0.52 1.66
C LEU A 72 3.17 0.66 0.69
N VAL A 73 2.01 0.83 0.05
CA VAL A 73 1.77 1.88 -0.94
C VAL A 73 0.69 2.87 -0.55
N GLY A 74 0.02 2.65 0.59
CA GLY A 74 -0.96 3.59 1.12
C GLY A 74 -1.36 3.26 2.54
N CYS A 75 -1.77 4.29 3.27
CA CYS A 75 -2.34 4.18 4.60
C CYS A 75 -3.51 5.16 4.70
N ARG A 76 -4.66 4.68 5.18
CA ARG A 76 -5.85 5.49 5.46
C ARG A 76 -6.26 5.28 6.91
N GLN A 77 -6.30 6.35 7.68
CA GLN A 77 -6.80 6.32 9.04
C GLN A 77 -8.32 6.54 9.06
N GLY A 78 -9.01 5.85 9.98
CA GLY A 78 -10.38 6.19 10.34
C GLY A 78 -10.44 7.52 11.09
N VAL A 79 -10.85 8.59 10.39
CA VAL A 79 -11.58 9.80 10.81
C VAL A 79 -11.13 10.66 12.01
N ASP A 80 -10.22 10.24 12.89
CA ASP A 80 -9.81 11.08 14.03
C ASP A 80 -8.67 12.04 13.64
N ALA A 81 -9.03 13.31 13.43
CA ALA A 81 -8.12 14.39 13.03
C ALA A 81 -6.98 14.67 14.03
N ARG A 82 -7.04 14.11 15.25
CA ARG A 82 -6.00 14.28 16.29
C ARG A 82 -4.85 13.29 16.15
N VAL A 83 -4.97 12.30 15.27
CA VAL A 83 -3.87 11.40 14.93
C VAL A 83 -3.30 11.79 13.57
N THR A 84 -1.98 11.82 13.48
CA THR A 84 -1.27 12.19 12.26
C THR A 84 -0.31 11.06 11.89
N LEU A 85 -0.37 10.62 10.63
CA LEU A 85 0.64 9.78 10.02
C LEU A 85 1.93 10.61 9.85
N PHE A 86 3.03 10.18 10.46
CA PHE A 86 4.32 10.88 10.33
C PHE A 86 5.41 10.05 9.66
N SER A 87 5.26 8.72 9.60
CA SER A 87 6.21 7.86 8.90
C SER A 87 5.50 6.65 8.28
N MET A 88 6.07 6.16 7.18
CA MET A 88 5.56 5.00 6.46
C MET A 88 6.76 4.22 5.91
N SER A 89 6.85 2.95 6.28
CA SER A 89 7.87 2.02 5.80
C SER A 89 7.21 0.69 5.37
N PRO A 90 7.94 -0.20 4.68
CA PRO A 90 7.43 -1.54 4.38
C PRO A 90 7.11 -2.38 5.63
N SER A 91 7.72 -2.10 6.78
CA SER A 91 7.54 -2.88 8.01
C SER A 91 6.54 -2.27 8.99
N ASP A 92 6.41 -0.94 9.00
CA ASP A 92 5.62 -0.22 9.98
C ASP A 92 5.10 1.15 9.50
N VAL A 93 4.16 1.68 10.26
CA VAL A 93 3.54 2.98 10.06
C VAL A 93 3.57 3.75 11.37
N GLY A 94 4.21 4.91 11.40
CA GLY A 94 4.26 5.76 12.58
C GLY A 94 3.08 6.71 12.68
N LEU A 95 2.40 6.68 13.83
CA LEU A 95 1.28 7.56 14.16
C LEU A 95 1.63 8.42 15.38
N ALA A 96 1.30 9.71 15.30
CA ALA A 96 1.42 10.67 16.39
C ALA A 96 0.03 11.10 16.86
N SER A 97 -0.17 11.28 18.15
CA SER A 97 -1.40 11.82 18.73
C SER A 97 -1.18 13.22 19.26
N ARG A 98 -2.14 14.13 19.04
CA ARG A 98 -2.24 15.43 19.72
C ARG A 98 -3.37 15.46 20.76
N ALA A 99 -3.95 14.31 21.09
CA ALA A 99 -4.99 14.25 22.10
C ALA A 99 -4.40 14.28 23.51
N SER A 100 -5.16 14.85 24.44
CA SER A 100 -4.87 14.84 25.88
C SER A 100 -5.18 13.49 26.56
N THR A 101 -5.74 12.54 25.82
CA THR A 101 -6.06 11.18 26.27
C THR A 101 -5.52 10.15 25.29
N VAL A 102 -5.45 8.88 25.73
CA VAL A 102 -5.12 7.76 24.84
C VAL A 102 -6.14 7.69 23.71
N LEU A 103 -5.68 7.61 22.47
CA LEU A 103 -6.51 7.36 21.31
C LEU A 103 -6.29 5.96 20.78
N SER A 104 -7.37 5.27 20.49
CA SER A 104 -7.34 3.95 19.88
C SER A 104 -8.27 3.92 18.68
N GLY A 105 -7.90 3.14 17.66
CA GLY A 105 -8.67 3.07 16.44
C GLY A 105 -8.09 2.05 15.48
N SER A 106 -8.47 2.17 14.21
CA SER A 106 -7.93 1.34 13.14
C SER A 106 -7.40 2.18 11.99
N ILE A 107 -6.33 1.67 11.38
CA ILE A 107 -5.79 2.14 10.11
C ILE A 107 -5.97 1.04 9.07
N THR A 108 -6.28 1.44 7.85
CA THR A 108 -6.28 0.56 6.69
C THR A 108 -4.99 0.78 5.91
N LEU A 109 -4.22 -0.27 5.73
CA LEU A 109 -2.97 -0.31 4.99
C LEU A 109 -3.21 -0.92 3.62
N THR A 110 -2.70 -0.29 2.57
CA THR A 110 -2.76 -0.77 1.19
C THR A 110 -1.41 -1.37 0.83
N LEU A 111 -1.38 -2.69 0.70
CA LEU A 111 -0.18 -3.48 0.46
C LEU A 111 -0.06 -3.87 -1.00
N ILE A 112 1.17 -3.85 -1.52
CA ILE A 112 1.50 -4.34 -2.86
C ILE A 112 2.28 -5.65 -2.77
N TYR A 113 1.92 -6.58 -3.63
CA TYR A 113 2.53 -7.89 -3.76
C TYR A 113 2.89 -8.17 -5.22
N GLY A 114 4.03 -8.83 -5.45
CA GLY A 114 4.49 -9.29 -6.75
C GLY A 114 4.32 -10.80 -6.86
N ARG A 115 4.00 -11.29 -8.06
CA ARG A 115 3.86 -12.74 -8.29
C ARG A 115 5.22 -13.43 -8.12
N ASN A 116 5.22 -14.62 -7.52
CA ASN A 116 6.44 -15.41 -7.38
C ASN A 116 6.87 -15.96 -8.75
N GLY A 117 8.13 -15.78 -9.11
CA GLY A 117 8.70 -16.31 -10.37
C GLY A 117 8.26 -15.60 -11.65
N SER A 118 7.75 -14.37 -11.55
CA SER A 118 7.46 -13.48 -12.69
C SER A 118 8.66 -12.62 -13.08
#